data_AF-A0A1M2VEK4-F1
#
_entry.id   AF-A0A1M2VEK4-F1
#
_cell.length_a   1.000
_cell.length_b   1.000
_cell.length_c   1.000
_cell.angle_alpha   90.00
_cell.angle_beta   90.00
_cell.angle_gamma   90.00
#
_symmetry.space_group_name_H-M   'P 1'
#
loop_
_entity.id
_entity.type
_entity.pdbx_description
1 polymer ?
#
loop_
_entity_poly.entity_id
_entity_poly.type
_entity_poly.pdbx_seq_one_letter_code
_entity_poly.pdbx_strand_id
1 'polypeptide(L)'
;MSKRPTVFLSNRLLSAAADARLQEILPITERAAADDVESFYWVILYVVYKHSLATLKASKSEEAQGLLDDEFSMIFSARDVRKLVEQRLAAFVNDASGDDSYYGIERLIAQLTNQDSRALRTLVAVVWRHLRLCPFKERTLDNPFTDLRQDVAEHECENDQIQEALGFAVVSSTIPDTRVTGNAGQYNVHHNRLMGSLKVTINRLEAERAL
;
A
#
# COMPACT_ATOMS: atom_id res chain seq x y z
N MET A 1 23.22 10.43 -14.70
CA MET A 1 21.84 10.77 -14.30
C MET A 1 21.79 10.89 -12.78
N SER A 2 21.31 12.01 -12.23
CA SER A 2 21.13 12.15 -10.77
C SER A 2 20.07 11.17 -10.29
N LYS A 3 20.38 10.36 -9.27
CA LYS A 3 19.36 9.52 -8.60
C LYS A 3 18.28 10.44 -8.04
N ARG A 4 17.01 10.14 -8.34
CA ARG A 4 15.87 10.86 -7.76
C ARG A 4 15.73 10.43 -6.29
N PRO A 5 15.40 11.36 -5.38
CA PRO A 5 15.17 11.01 -3.98
C PRO A 5 13.96 10.09 -3.85
N THR A 6 14.08 9.07 -3.02
CA THR A 6 12.97 8.16 -2.66
C THR A 6 12.34 8.66 -1.36
N VAL A 7 11.01 8.75 -1.31
CA VAL A 7 10.29 9.27 -0.15
C VAL A 7 9.27 8.25 0.36
N PHE A 8 9.24 8.04 1.68
CA PHE A 8 8.43 7.03 2.36
C PHE A 8 7.38 7.61 3.30
N LEU A 9 7.10 8.91 3.21
CA LEU A 9 6.15 9.58 4.09
C LEU A 9 4.70 9.17 3.76
N SER A 10 3.84 9.25 4.78
CA SER A 10 2.39 9.14 4.64
C SER A 10 1.87 10.17 3.63
N ASN A 11 0.79 9.84 2.93
CA ASN A 11 0.12 10.67 1.95
C ASN A 11 -0.33 12.00 2.56
N ARG A 12 -0.78 11.96 3.82
CA ARG A 12 -1.15 13.16 4.59
C ARG A 12 0.07 14.05 4.87
N LEU A 13 1.17 13.48 5.36
CA LEU A 13 2.41 14.22 5.61
C LEU A 13 3.02 14.77 4.32
N LEU A 14 2.98 14.00 3.23
CA LEU A 14 3.41 14.46 1.90
C LEU A 14 2.58 15.64 1.40
N SER A 15 1.25 15.56 1.54
CA SER A 15 0.34 16.63 1.14
C SER A 15 0.57 17.89 1.98
N ALA A 16 0.71 17.73 3.30
CA ALA A 16 1.03 18.83 4.21
C ALA A 16 2.37 19.49 3.85
N ALA A 17 3.41 18.69 3.52
CA ALA A 17 4.70 19.22 3.07
C ALA A 17 4.62 19.96 1.72
N ALA A 18 3.78 19.48 0.79
CA ALA A 18 3.54 20.13 -0.49
C ALA A 18 2.79 21.47 -0.34
N ASP A 19 1.86 21.56 0.61
CA ASP A 19 1.06 22.75 0.90
C ASP A 19 1.85 23.78 1.74
N ALA A 20 2.63 23.35 2.73
CA ALA A 20 3.44 24.24 3.59
C ALA A 20 4.46 25.07 2.79
N ARG A 21 4.99 24.52 1.68
CA ARG A 21 5.87 25.25 0.75
C ARG A 21 5.18 26.43 0.05
N LEU A 22 3.86 26.45 -0.04
CA LEU A 22 3.11 27.54 -0.68
C LEU A 22 2.78 28.69 0.26
N GLN A 23 2.76 28.46 1.57
CA GLN A 23 2.12 29.37 2.51
C GLN A 23 3.05 29.98 3.58
N GLU A 24 4.34 29.64 3.63
CA GLU A 24 5.28 30.07 4.70
C GLU A 24 4.78 29.81 6.15
N ILE A 25 3.72 29.00 6.30
CA ILE A 25 3.10 28.67 7.59
C ILE A 25 3.49 27.24 7.96
N LEU A 26 3.99 27.07 9.18
CA LEU A 26 4.11 25.79 9.88
C LEU A 26 3.28 25.87 11.18
N PRO A 27 2.70 24.76 11.68
CA PRO A 27 3.28 23.43 11.59
C PRO A 27 2.37 22.33 11.04
N ILE A 28 3.05 21.31 10.55
CA ILE A 28 2.58 19.92 10.48
C ILE A 28 1.74 19.66 11.75
N THR A 29 0.44 19.49 11.55
CA THR A 29 -0.48 19.01 12.59
C THR A 29 0.08 17.71 13.17
N GLU A 30 -0.03 17.54 14.49
CA GLU A 30 0.61 16.46 15.27
C GLU A 30 0.67 15.14 14.49
N ARG A 31 1.89 14.69 14.20
CA ARG A 31 2.18 13.37 13.63
C ARG A 31 1.45 12.32 14.46
N ALA A 32 0.54 11.58 13.84
CA ALA A 32 -0.18 10.51 14.51
C ALA A 32 0.52 9.17 14.29
N ALA A 33 0.28 8.20 15.17
CA ALA A 33 0.73 6.82 14.95
C ALA A 33 0.24 6.27 13.59
N ALA A 34 -0.93 6.73 13.12
CA ALA A 34 -1.47 6.43 11.80
C ALA A 34 -0.53 6.81 10.65
N ASP A 35 0.16 7.96 10.75
CA ASP A 35 1.10 8.41 9.72
C ASP A 35 2.35 7.51 9.68
N ASP A 36 2.75 6.97 10.83
CA ASP A 36 3.89 6.04 10.95
C ASP A 36 3.57 4.70 10.33
N VAL A 37 2.36 4.21 10.57
CA VAL A 37 1.84 2.98 9.98
C VAL A 37 1.76 3.11 8.47
N GLU A 38 1.21 4.22 7.97
CA GLU A 38 1.15 4.46 6.54
C GLU A 38 2.54 4.58 5.92
N SER A 39 3.45 5.30 6.57
CA SER A 39 4.84 5.39 6.12
C SER A 39 5.50 4.01 6.07
N PHE A 40 5.19 3.13 7.03
CA PHE A 40 5.68 1.75 7.05
C PHE A 40 5.11 0.90 5.91
N TYR A 41 3.84 1.07 5.53
CA TYR A 41 3.27 0.43 4.33
C TYR A 41 4.04 0.78 3.07
N TRP A 42 4.40 2.06 2.90
CA TRP A 42 5.24 2.50 1.78
C TRP A 42 6.62 1.85 1.79
N VAL A 43 7.22 1.65 2.98
CA VAL A 43 8.50 0.93 3.12
C VAL A 43 8.36 -0.54 2.70
N ILE A 44 7.30 -1.24 3.13
CA ILE A 44 7.06 -2.63 2.73
C ILE A 44 6.99 -2.74 1.20
N LEU A 45 6.15 -1.92 0.56
CA LEU A 45 6.04 -1.90 -0.90
C LEU A 45 7.39 -1.62 -1.57
N TYR A 46 8.13 -0.63 -1.08
CA TYR A 46 9.45 -0.32 -1.60
C TYR A 46 10.39 -1.53 -1.57
N VAL A 47 10.47 -2.23 -0.43
CA VAL A 47 11.34 -3.41 -0.29
C VAL A 47 10.95 -4.48 -1.30
N VAL A 48 9.65 -4.76 -1.45
CA VAL A 48 9.17 -5.78 -2.40
C VAL A 48 9.45 -5.35 -3.85
N TYR A 49 9.25 -4.09 -4.22
CA TYR A 49 9.64 -3.57 -5.53
C TYR A 49 11.14 -3.73 -5.81
N LYS A 50 12.00 -3.33 -4.85
CA LYS A 50 13.45 -3.43 -5.00
C LYS A 50 13.90 -4.88 -5.17
N HIS A 51 13.28 -5.79 -4.43
CA HIS A 51 13.53 -7.22 -4.57
C HIS A 51 13.09 -7.72 -5.96
N SER A 52 11.85 -7.45 -6.37
CA SER A 52 11.32 -7.86 -7.68
C SER A 52 12.15 -7.33 -8.86
N LEU A 53 12.61 -6.07 -8.80
CA LEU A 53 13.53 -5.48 -9.78
C LEU A 53 14.89 -6.19 -9.81
N ALA A 54 15.43 -6.57 -8.65
CA ALA A 54 16.68 -7.32 -8.58
C ALA A 54 16.54 -8.72 -9.19
N THR A 55 15.42 -9.40 -8.94
CA THR A 55 15.10 -10.70 -9.55
C THR A 55 14.98 -10.59 -11.07
N LEU A 56 14.29 -9.58 -11.59
CA LEU A 56 14.17 -9.33 -13.04
C LEU A 56 15.52 -9.04 -13.70
N LYS A 57 16.36 -8.26 -13.02
CA LYS A 57 17.72 -8.00 -13.47
C LYS A 57 18.55 -9.29 -13.54
N ALA A 58 18.38 -10.19 -12.57
CA ALA A 58 19.05 -11.49 -12.56
C ALA A 58 18.54 -12.41 -13.68
N SER A 59 17.23 -12.36 -14.00
CA SER A 59 16.62 -13.16 -15.07
C SER A 59 16.78 -12.56 -16.48
N LYS A 60 17.40 -11.37 -16.62
CA LYS A 60 17.63 -10.66 -17.88
C LYS A 60 16.36 -10.33 -18.67
N SER A 61 15.24 -10.13 -17.99
CA SER A 61 14.00 -9.68 -18.64
C SER A 61 13.94 -8.15 -18.66
N GLU A 62 14.56 -7.54 -19.67
CA GLU A 62 14.70 -6.07 -19.77
C GLU A 62 13.35 -5.35 -19.89
N GLU A 63 12.40 -5.92 -20.65
CA GLU A 63 11.07 -5.36 -20.83
C GLU A 63 10.27 -5.34 -19.52
N ALA A 64 10.19 -6.48 -18.83
CA ALA A 64 9.49 -6.56 -17.54
C ALA A 64 10.17 -5.68 -16.48
N GLN A 65 11.51 -5.59 -16.51
CA GLN A 65 12.25 -4.69 -15.63
C GLN A 65 11.89 -3.22 -15.91
N GLY A 66 11.82 -2.80 -17.17
CA GLY A 66 11.45 -1.44 -17.56
C GLY A 66 10.04 -1.06 -17.08
N LEU A 67 9.05 -1.93 -17.34
CA LEU A 67 7.67 -1.71 -16.91
C LEU A 67 7.54 -1.61 -15.38
N LEU A 68 8.26 -2.45 -14.63
CA LEU A 68 8.25 -2.41 -13.17
C LEU A 68 8.99 -1.18 -12.62
N ASP A 69 10.06 -0.72 -13.28
CA ASP A 69 10.82 0.48 -12.88
C ASP A 69 10.01 1.77 -13.13
N ASP A 70 9.20 1.80 -14.19
CA ASP A 70 8.27 2.89 -14.48
C ASP A 70 7.16 2.97 -13.41
N GLU A 71 6.54 1.84 -13.05
CA GLU A 71 5.55 1.76 -11.97
C GLU A 71 6.17 2.16 -10.61
N PHE A 72 7.37 1.65 -10.31
CA PHE A 72 8.13 2.06 -9.12
C PHE A 72 8.39 3.57 -9.09
N SER A 73 8.79 4.13 -10.24
CA SER A 73 9.09 5.55 -10.35
C SER A 73 7.86 6.44 -10.16
N MET A 74 6.69 5.98 -10.61
CA MET A 74 5.42 6.65 -10.36
C MET A 74 5.11 6.75 -8.86
N ILE A 75 5.34 5.68 -8.10
CA ILE A 75 4.95 5.62 -6.69
C ILE A 75 5.97 6.28 -5.74
N PHE A 76 7.26 6.17 -6.04
CA PHE A 76 8.33 6.48 -5.07
C PHE A 76 9.24 7.64 -5.46
N SER A 77 9.15 8.14 -6.71
CA SER A 77 10.26 8.89 -7.30
C SER A 77 9.81 10.12 -8.09
N ALA A 78 9.84 11.27 -7.41
CA ALA A 78 9.60 12.56 -8.03
C ALA A 78 10.75 13.54 -7.72
N ARG A 79 10.93 14.54 -8.59
CA ARG A 79 11.84 15.67 -8.32
C ARG A 79 11.23 16.69 -7.35
N ASP A 80 9.92 16.60 -7.13
CA ASP A 80 9.14 17.55 -6.37
C ASP A 80 8.07 16.79 -5.55
N VAL A 81 7.86 17.22 -4.30
CA VAL A 81 6.94 16.56 -3.36
C VAL A 81 5.49 16.63 -3.84
N ARG A 82 5.07 17.75 -4.45
CA ARG A 82 3.72 17.86 -5.03
C ARG A 82 3.55 16.90 -6.19
N LYS A 83 4.56 16.78 -7.05
CA LYS A 83 4.52 15.80 -8.14
C LYS A 83 4.40 14.38 -7.60
N LEU A 84 5.09 14.04 -6.51
CA LEU A 84 4.93 12.72 -5.87
C LEU A 84 3.51 12.50 -5.35
N VAL A 85 2.91 13.52 -4.72
CA VAL A 85 1.51 13.48 -4.26
C VAL A 85 0.55 13.24 -5.44
N GLU A 86 0.71 13.98 -6.54
CA GLU A 86 -0.10 13.83 -7.75
C GLU A 86 0.03 12.44 -8.37
N GLN A 87 1.25 11.91 -8.45
CA GLN A 87 1.50 10.58 -9.03
C GLN A 87 0.90 9.46 -8.17
N ARG A 88 1.04 9.51 -6.84
CA ARG A 88 0.41 8.51 -5.97
C ARG A 88 -1.11 8.65 -5.93
N LEU A 89 -1.64 9.87 -6.02
CA LEU A 89 -3.09 10.07 -6.14
C LEU A 89 -3.60 9.45 -7.45
N ALA A 90 -2.91 9.70 -8.56
CA ALA A 90 -3.25 9.09 -9.84
C ALA A 90 -3.27 7.57 -9.74
N ALA A 91 -2.27 6.96 -9.09
CA ALA A 91 -2.20 5.51 -8.86
C ALA A 91 -3.38 4.92 -8.06
N PHE A 92 -4.23 5.73 -7.43
CA PHE A 92 -5.44 5.25 -6.73
C PHE A 92 -6.76 5.61 -7.40
N VAL A 93 -6.73 6.49 -8.41
CA VAL A 93 -7.94 6.88 -9.16
C VAL A 93 -8.21 5.80 -10.19
N ASN A 94 -9.32 5.07 -10.01
CA ASN A 94 -9.78 4.09 -10.99
C ASN A 94 -9.98 4.76 -12.36
N ASP A 95 -9.49 4.12 -13.42
CA ASP A 95 -10.06 4.36 -14.75
C ASP A 95 -11.54 3.95 -14.71
N ALA A 96 -12.40 4.70 -15.41
CA ALA A 96 -13.86 4.59 -15.38
C ALA A 96 -14.39 3.25 -15.93
N SER A 97 -13.51 2.33 -16.32
CA SER A 97 -13.82 1.00 -16.84
C SER A 97 -14.21 -0.02 -15.77
N GLY A 98 -13.98 0.26 -14.47
CA GLY A 98 -14.46 -0.58 -13.36
C GLY A 98 -13.83 -1.98 -13.28
N ASP A 99 -12.80 -2.24 -14.09
CA ASP A 99 -12.14 -3.54 -14.20
C ASP A 99 -10.63 -3.32 -14.10
N ASP A 100 -10.11 -3.19 -12.86
CA ASP A 100 -8.71 -3.50 -12.52
C ASP A 100 -8.47 -3.45 -11.00
N SER A 101 -8.36 -4.63 -10.38
CA SER A 101 -8.25 -4.83 -8.93
C SER A 101 -6.96 -4.35 -8.26
N TYR A 102 -5.97 -3.90 -9.04
CA TYR A 102 -4.63 -3.57 -8.56
C TYR A 102 -4.07 -2.29 -9.17
N TYR A 103 -4.93 -1.36 -9.63
CA TYR A 103 -4.48 -0.14 -10.29
C TYR A 103 -3.34 0.54 -9.51
N GLY A 104 -2.25 0.87 -10.22
CA GLY A 104 -1.02 1.45 -9.69
C GLY A 104 0.06 0.47 -9.25
N ILE A 105 -0.24 -0.82 -9.05
CA ILE A 105 0.72 -1.87 -8.65
C ILE A 105 0.58 -3.17 -9.45
N GLU A 106 -0.08 -3.13 -10.60
CA GLU A 106 -0.42 -4.30 -11.42
C GLU A 106 0.84 -5.05 -11.87
N ARG A 107 1.90 -4.32 -12.23
CA ARG A 107 3.16 -4.91 -12.68
C ARG A 107 3.83 -5.65 -11.53
N LEU A 108 3.82 -5.10 -10.32
CA LEU A 108 4.33 -5.79 -9.14
C LEU A 108 3.54 -7.07 -8.85
N ILE A 109 2.21 -7.02 -8.86
CA ILE A 109 1.36 -8.20 -8.61
C ILE A 109 1.54 -9.28 -9.68
N ALA A 110 1.61 -8.90 -10.96
CA ALA A 110 1.90 -9.81 -12.05
C ALA A 110 3.28 -10.46 -11.87
N GLN A 111 4.29 -9.68 -11.48
CA GLN A 111 5.62 -10.20 -11.27
C GLN A 111 5.71 -11.18 -10.09
N LEU A 112 5.03 -10.90 -8.98
CA LEU A 112 4.97 -11.82 -7.84
C LEU A 112 4.20 -13.11 -8.18
N THR A 113 3.20 -13.01 -9.06
CA THR A 113 2.50 -14.19 -9.59
C THR A 113 3.43 -15.04 -10.45
N ASN A 114 4.24 -14.44 -11.32
CA ASN A 114 5.22 -15.17 -12.15
C ASN A 114 6.36 -15.80 -11.33
N GLN A 115 6.59 -15.34 -10.11
CA GLN A 115 7.57 -15.91 -9.18
C GLN A 115 6.96 -16.97 -8.26
N ASP A 116 5.68 -17.33 -8.45
CA ASP A 116 4.92 -18.23 -7.59
C ASP A 116 4.94 -17.85 -6.09
N SER A 117 5.17 -16.57 -5.78
CA SER A 117 5.22 -16.09 -4.39
C SER A 117 3.84 -15.62 -3.92
N ARG A 118 2.97 -16.59 -3.59
CA ARG A 118 1.60 -16.31 -3.13
C ARG A 118 1.60 -15.44 -1.88
N ALA A 119 2.43 -15.76 -0.87
CA ALA A 119 2.48 -15.00 0.37
C ALA A 119 2.88 -13.52 0.18
N LEU A 120 3.91 -13.23 -0.62
CA LEU A 120 4.30 -11.84 -0.93
C LEU A 120 3.24 -11.12 -1.74
N ARG A 121 2.62 -11.79 -2.72
CA ARG A 121 1.53 -11.21 -3.51
C ARG A 121 0.38 -10.78 -2.60
N THR A 122 -0.05 -11.66 -1.69
CA THR A 122 -1.12 -11.35 -0.74
C THR A 122 -0.75 -10.19 0.18
N LEU A 123 0.48 -10.15 0.69
CA LEU A 123 0.94 -9.03 1.52
C LEU A 123 0.88 -7.71 0.76
N VAL A 124 1.40 -7.66 -0.47
CA VAL A 124 1.37 -6.45 -1.31
C VAL A 124 -0.06 -6.01 -1.57
N ALA A 125 -0.96 -6.94 -1.89
CA ALA A 125 -2.38 -6.64 -2.10
C ALA A 125 -3.05 -6.03 -0.87
N VAL A 126 -2.82 -6.62 0.31
CA VAL A 126 -3.36 -6.12 1.59
C VAL A 126 -2.80 -4.75 1.93
N VAL A 127 -1.48 -4.56 1.80
CA VAL A 127 -0.83 -3.27 2.04
C VAL A 127 -1.36 -2.20 1.08
N TRP A 128 -1.53 -2.52 -0.20
CA TRP A 128 -2.09 -1.59 -1.19
C TRP A 128 -3.53 -1.19 -0.87
N ARG A 129 -4.36 -2.15 -0.47
CA ARG A 129 -5.73 -1.86 0.01
C ARG A 129 -5.73 -0.85 1.16
N HIS A 130 -4.87 -1.08 2.16
CA HIS A 130 -4.77 -0.18 3.30
C HIS A 130 -4.27 1.21 2.91
N LEU A 131 -3.32 1.31 1.98
CA LEU A 131 -2.85 2.60 1.47
C LEU A 131 -3.95 3.36 0.70
N ARG A 132 -4.81 2.66 -0.07
CA ARG A 132 -5.98 3.29 -0.72
C ARG A 132 -6.99 3.85 0.29
N LEU A 133 -7.05 3.27 1.49
CA LEU A 133 -7.87 3.75 2.62
C LEU A 133 -7.24 4.93 3.38
N CYS A 134 -6.00 5.31 3.06
CA CYS A 134 -5.30 6.44 3.66
C CYS A 134 -5.38 7.65 2.71
N PRO A 135 -6.34 8.57 2.90
CA PRO A 135 -6.55 9.63 1.94
C PRO A 135 -5.50 10.74 2.13
N PHE A 136 -5.12 11.38 1.03
CA PHE A 136 -4.18 12.51 1.02
C PHE A 136 -4.68 13.72 1.81
N LYS A 137 -6.00 13.89 1.87
CA LYS A 137 -6.75 14.95 2.59
C LYS A 137 -8.04 14.31 3.12
N GLU A 138 -8.88 14.99 3.92
CA GLU A 138 -10.23 14.51 4.28
C GLU A 138 -11.19 14.35 3.08
N ARG A 139 -10.68 14.28 1.86
CA ARG A 139 -11.46 13.93 0.68
C ARG A 139 -11.96 12.51 0.82
N THR A 140 -13.26 12.37 0.62
CA THR A 140 -13.90 11.09 0.42
C THR A 140 -13.33 10.44 -0.84
N LEU A 141 -12.73 9.26 -0.68
CA LEU A 141 -12.46 8.38 -1.81
C LEU A 141 -13.68 7.49 -2.03
N ASP A 142 -14.10 7.35 -3.29
CA ASP A 142 -15.07 6.32 -3.64
C ASP A 142 -14.46 4.97 -3.24
N ASN A 143 -15.26 4.13 -2.61
CA ASN A 143 -14.85 2.82 -2.11
C ASN A 143 -15.27 1.74 -3.13
N PRO A 144 -14.35 1.25 -3.99
CA PRO A 144 -14.58 0.12 -4.87
C PRO A 144 -13.97 -1.20 -4.37
N PHE A 145 -13.79 -1.43 -3.04
CA PHE A 145 -13.02 -2.56 -2.48
C PHE A 145 -13.56 -3.98 -2.80
N THR A 146 -14.56 -4.12 -3.64
CA THR A 146 -15.08 -5.41 -4.13
C THR A 146 -14.12 -6.12 -5.10
N ASP A 147 -13.05 -5.46 -5.53
CA ASP A 147 -12.15 -5.89 -6.59
C ASP A 147 -11.00 -6.81 -6.11
N LEU A 148 -10.61 -6.76 -4.83
CA LEU A 148 -9.46 -7.52 -4.34
C LEU A 148 -9.77 -9.02 -4.16
N ARG A 149 -8.94 -9.87 -4.82
CA ARG A 149 -9.08 -11.33 -4.96
C ARG A 149 -9.39 -12.08 -3.64
N GLN A 150 -9.96 -13.28 -3.78
CA GLN A 150 -10.20 -14.27 -2.70
C GLN A 150 -9.05 -14.42 -1.69
N ASP A 151 -7.79 -14.37 -2.12
CA ASP A 151 -6.63 -14.46 -1.23
C ASP A 151 -6.58 -13.36 -0.15
N VAL A 152 -7.04 -12.15 -0.47
CA VAL A 152 -7.13 -11.03 0.47
C VAL A 152 -8.23 -11.30 1.49
N ALA A 153 -9.39 -11.79 1.04
CA ALA A 153 -10.49 -12.17 1.91
C ALA A 153 -10.12 -13.33 2.85
N GLU A 154 -9.42 -14.35 2.36
CA GLU A 154 -8.88 -15.45 3.17
C GLU A 154 -7.88 -14.96 4.21
N HIS A 155 -6.96 -14.08 3.81
CA HIS A 155 -5.96 -13.51 4.71
C HIS A 155 -6.60 -12.62 5.80
N GLU A 156 -7.64 -11.86 5.46
CA GLU A 156 -8.39 -11.06 6.42
C GLU A 156 -9.17 -11.95 7.40
N CYS A 157 -9.78 -13.03 6.92
CA CYS A 157 -10.44 -14.01 7.78
C CYS A 157 -9.47 -14.64 8.79
N GLU A 158 -8.27 -15.03 8.34
CA GLU A 158 -7.23 -15.56 9.22
C GLU A 158 -6.74 -14.51 10.24
N ASN A 159 -6.58 -13.26 9.82
CA ASN A 159 -6.23 -12.18 10.73
C ASN A 159 -7.33 -11.93 11.77
N ASP A 160 -8.59 -11.90 11.36
CA ASP A 160 -9.73 -11.71 12.26
C ASP A 160 -9.80 -12.84 13.31
N GLN A 161 -9.51 -14.10 12.92
CA GLN A 161 -9.38 -15.22 13.87
C GLN A 161 -8.25 -15.01 14.88
N ILE A 162 -7.09 -14.50 14.44
CA ILE A 162 -5.96 -14.20 15.33
C ILE A 162 -6.32 -13.07 16.31
N GLN A 163 -7.00 -12.02 15.83
CA GLN A 163 -7.45 -10.92 16.68
C GLN A 163 -8.46 -11.39 17.73
N GLU A 164 -9.43 -12.22 17.33
CA GLU A 164 -10.39 -12.83 18.23
C GLU A 164 -9.70 -13.69 19.30
N ALA A 165 -8.74 -14.53 18.90
CA ALA A 165 -7.95 -15.36 19.82
C ALA A 165 -7.12 -14.53 20.82
N LEU A 166 -6.75 -13.30 20.46
CA LEU A 166 -6.04 -12.35 21.33
C LEU A 166 -6.98 -11.47 22.16
N GLY A 167 -8.31 -11.68 22.06
CA GLY A 167 -9.31 -10.92 22.81
C GLY A 167 -9.59 -9.52 22.25
N PHE A 168 -9.19 -9.23 21.02
CA PHE A 168 -9.50 -7.98 20.36
C PHE A 168 -10.88 -8.03 19.69
N ALA A 169 -11.60 -6.91 19.71
CA ALA A 169 -12.87 -6.80 19.00
C ALA A 169 -12.66 -6.88 17.49
N VAL A 170 -13.27 -7.88 16.83
CA VAL A 170 -13.23 -8.04 15.38
C VAL A 170 -14.22 -7.07 14.74
N VAL A 171 -13.71 -6.08 14.02
CA VAL A 171 -14.55 -5.18 13.21
C VAL A 171 -14.75 -5.82 11.84
N SER A 172 -15.83 -6.57 11.63
CA SER A 172 -16.14 -7.22 10.34
C SER A 172 -15.81 -6.30 9.16
N SER A 173 -14.97 -6.76 8.22
CA SER A 173 -14.46 -5.98 7.08
C SER A 173 -15.53 -5.58 6.06
N THR A 174 -16.80 -5.88 6.32
CA THR A 174 -17.97 -5.24 5.72
C THR A 174 -18.03 -3.77 6.13
N ILE A 175 -17.15 -2.96 5.55
CA ILE A 175 -17.22 -1.50 5.59
C ILE A 175 -18.49 -1.11 4.83
N PRO A 176 -19.43 -0.34 5.43
CA PRO A 176 -20.65 0.06 4.74
C PRO A 176 -20.35 0.93 3.52
N ASP A 177 -21.27 0.86 2.57
CA ASP A 177 -21.20 1.33 1.19
C ASP A 177 -20.50 2.66 0.88
N THR A 178 -19.76 2.59 -0.23
CA THR A 178 -19.40 3.63 -1.22
C THR A 178 -18.47 4.79 -0.85
N ARG A 179 -18.33 5.21 0.42
CA ARG A 179 -17.54 6.42 0.73
C ARG A 179 -16.82 6.37 2.07
N VAL A 180 -15.49 6.35 2.05
CA VAL A 180 -14.66 6.43 3.27
C VAL A 180 -14.20 7.87 3.46
N THR A 181 -14.80 8.58 4.43
CA THR A 181 -14.24 9.85 4.94
C THR A 181 -12.93 9.58 5.66
N GLY A 182 -11.95 10.48 5.55
CA GLY A 182 -10.63 10.32 6.16
C GLY A 182 -10.71 10.09 7.66
N ASN A 183 -10.54 8.83 8.07
CA ASN A 183 -10.86 8.40 9.43
C ASN A 183 -9.59 8.21 10.24
N ALA A 184 -9.06 9.31 10.78
CA ALA A 184 -7.97 9.31 11.76
C ALA A 184 -8.16 8.21 12.86
N GLY A 185 -9.41 8.00 13.30
CA GLY A 185 -9.78 7.01 14.32
C GLY A 185 -9.85 5.55 13.85
N GLN A 186 -10.07 5.28 12.55
CA GLN A 186 -10.04 3.90 12.03
C GLN A 186 -8.61 3.38 11.89
N TYR A 187 -7.60 4.25 11.75
CA TYR A 187 -6.20 3.84 11.58
C TYR A 187 -5.60 3.11 12.78
N ASN A 188 -6.04 3.38 14.02
CA ASN A 188 -5.55 2.62 15.18
C ASN A 188 -6.04 1.17 15.14
N VAL A 189 -7.27 0.92 14.65
CA VAL A 189 -7.77 -0.44 14.40
C VAL A 189 -6.98 -1.10 13.26
N HIS A 190 -6.57 -0.32 12.25
CA HIS A 190 -5.72 -0.82 11.16
C HIS A 190 -4.28 -1.14 11.58
N HIS A 191 -3.74 -0.53 12.63
CA HIS A 191 -2.40 -0.86 13.15
C HIS A 191 -2.32 -2.30 13.71
N ASN A 192 -3.26 -2.69 14.56
CA ASN A 192 -3.30 -4.06 15.10
C ASN A 192 -3.55 -5.07 13.99
N ARG A 193 -4.39 -4.73 13.01
CA ARG A 193 -4.60 -5.55 11.82
C ARG A 193 -3.33 -5.71 11.00
N LEU A 194 -2.52 -4.66 10.84
CA LEU A 194 -1.22 -4.75 10.16
C LEU A 194 -0.29 -5.75 10.85
N MET A 195 -0.15 -5.66 12.16
CA MET A 195 0.72 -6.58 12.90
C MET A 195 0.24 -8.03 12.78
N GLY A 196 -1.06 -8.25 12.80
CA GLY A 196 -1.65 -9.57 12.54
C GLY A 196 -1.42 -10.06 11.12
N SER A 197 -1.65 -9.21 10.10
CA SER A 197 -1.40 -9.54 8.70
C SER A 197 0.07 -9.84 8.41
N LEU A 198 0.99 -9.04 8.95
CA LEU A 198 2.43 -9.31 8.83
C LEU A 198 2.80 -10.62 9.51
N LYS A 199 2.26 -10.91 10.68
CA LYS A 199 2.50 -12.18 11.38
C LYS A 199 2.02 -13.37 10.54
N VAL A 200 0.81 -13.31 9.96
CA VAL A 200 0.30 -14.34 9.06
C VAL A 200 1.21 -14.51 7.85
N THR A 201 1.60 -13.41 7.19
CA THR A 201 2.50 -13.49 6.03
C THR A 201 3.86 -14.05 6.40
N ILE A 202 4.47 -13.63 7.51
CA ILE A 202 5.76 -14.14 7.98
C ILE A 202 5.65 -15.65 8.22
N ASN A 203 4.63 -16.10 8.94
CA ASN A 203 4.40 -17.53 9.17
C ASN A 203 4.27 -18.32 7.85
N ARG A 204 3.55 -17.77 6.86
CA ARG A 204 3.41 -18.39 5.53
C ARG A 204 4.74 -18.44 4.78
N LEU A 205 5.52 -17.37 4.79
CA LEU A 205 6.84 -17.32 4.16
C LEU A 205 7.82 -18.30 4.83
N GLU A 206 7.76 -18.43 6.16
CA GLU A 206 8.55 -19.40 6.91
C GLU A 206 8.14 -20.84 6.57
N ALA A 207 6.84 -21.10 6.42
CA ALA A 207 6.33 -22.40 6.00
C ALA A 207 6.71 -22.75 4.56
N GLU A 208 6.61 -21.80 3.62
CA GLU A 208 7.04 -21.97 2.22
C GLU A 208 8.54 -22.27 2.12
N ARG A 209 9.37 -21.70 3.01
CA ARG A 209 10.82 -21.96 3.05
C ARG A 209 11.19 -23.34 3.62
N ALA A 210 10.30 -23.95 4.41
CA ALA A 210 10.55 -25.23 5.07
C ALA A 210 10.23 -26.46 4.20
N LEU A 211 9.65 -26.25 3.01
CA LEU A 211 9.32 -27.26 2.00
C LEU A 211 10.42 -27.36 0.94
#